data_AF-A0A9P6LT59-F1
#
_entry.id   AF-A0A9P6LT59-F1
#
_cell.length_a   1.000
_cell.length_b   1.000
_cell.length_c   1.000
_cell.angle_alpha   90.00
_cell.angle_beta   90.00
_cell.angle_gamma   90.00
#
_symmetry.space_group_name_H-M   'P 1'
#
loop_
_entity.id
_entity.type
_entity.pdbx_description
1 polymer ?
#
loop_
_entity_poly.entity_id
_entity_poly.type
_entity_poly.pdbx_seq_one_letter_code
_entity_poly.pdbx_strand_id
1 'polypeptide(L)'
;KVIEKVKIGSSLFDKDGAEIVEELVQKAKAKNVELHFPVDYVIGNKFAADAKIDNVTDADGIPDGWMGLDCGPKSNEIARKVILSAKTILWNGPAGVFEFECFASGTKAALDAVIEATENGAVSIVGGGDTATAVAKWNKEDKISHVSTGGGASLELLEGKNLPGVAALSVKN
;
A
#
# COMPACT_ATOMS: atom_id res chain seq x y z
N LYS A 1 -5.88 12.92 -7.10
CA LYS A 1 -6.91 12.33 -8.01
C LYS A 1 -8.33 12.84 -7.75
N VAL A 2 -9.04 12.39 -6.70
CA VAL A 2 -10.42 12.85 -6.42
C VAL A 2 -10.43 14.27 -5.84
N ILE A 3 -9.64 14.52 -4.79
CA ILE A 3 -9.54 15.82 -4.13
C ILE A 3 -8.85 16.85 -5.03
N GLU A 4 -7.68 16.48 -5.56
CA GLU A 4 -6.80 17.39 -6.32
C GLU A 4 -7.07 17.39 -7.83
N LYS A 5 -8.04 16.60 -8.32
CA LYS A 5 -8.43 16.50 -9.73
C LYS A 5 -7.28 16.18 -10.72
N VAL A 6 -6.23 15.52 -10.24
CA VAL A 6 -5.11 15.01 -11.06
C VAL A 6 -5.63 14.10 -12.18
N LYS A 7 -5.14 14.30 -13.41
CA LYS A 7 -5.47 13.45 -14.57
C LYS A 7 -4.90 12.04 -14.38
N ILE A 8 -5.71 11.02 -14.60
CA ILE A 8 -5.34 9.61 -14.34
C ILE A 8 -5.24 8.72 -15.58
N GLY A 9 -5.43 9.28 -16.78
CA GLY A 9 -5.41 8.50 -18.03
C GLY A 9 -6.36 7.30 -17.98
N SER A 10 -5.82 6.12 -18.28
CA SER A 10 -6.49 4.82 -18.26
C SER A 10 -6.26 4.03 -16.95
N SER A 11 -5.78 4.68 -15.89
CA SER A 11 -5.62 4.01 -14.58
C SER A 11 -6.96 3.50 -14.02
N LEU A 12 -6.86 2.47 -13.19
CA LEU A 12 -8.00 1.95 -12.43
C LEU A 12 -8.66 3.08 -11.61
N PHE A 13 -9.98 3.16 -11.71
CA PHE A 13 -10.79 4.12 -10.96
C PHE A 13 -12.08 3.45 -10.50
N ASP A 14 -12.21 3.32 -9.18
CA ASP A 14 -13.46 2.90 -8.54
C ASP A 14 -14.36 4.13 -8.38
N LYS A 15 -15.45 4.17 -9.14
CA LYS A 15 -16.40 5.28 -9.13
C LYS A 15 -17.19 5.34 -7.84
N ASP A 16 -17.62 4.18 -7.33
CA ASP A 16 -18.46 4.10 -6.14
C ASP A 16 -17.61 4.45 -4.91
N GLY A 17 -16.38 3.94 -4.84
CA GLY A 17 -15.41 4.29 -3.80
C GLY A 17 -15.00 5.77 -3.83
N ALA A 18 -15.00 6.42 -5.00
CA ALA A 18 -14.64 7.83 -5.11
C ALA A 18 -15.63 8.77 -4.40
N GLU A 19 -16.90 8.37 -4.26
CA GLU A 19 -17.94 9.19 -3.61
C GLU A 19 -17.68 9.39 -2.11
N ILE A 20 -17.03 8.44 -1.45
CA ILE A 20 -16.74 8.49 0.00
C ILE A 20 -15.36 9.08 0.33
N VAL A 21 -14.51 9.35 -0.66
CA VAL A 21 -13.12 9.80 -0.42
C VAL A 21 -13.08 11.11 0.36
N GLU A 22 -13.92 12.07 0.03
CA GLU A 22 -13.91 13.37 0.70
C GLU A 22 -14.28 13.24 2.19
N GLU A 23 -15.30 12.45 2.50
CA GLU A 23 -15.68 12.15 3.89
C GLU A 23 -14.52 11.48 4.66
N LEU A 24 -13.85 10.50 4.06
CA LEU A 24 -12.73 9.79 4.69
C LEU A 24 -11.54 10.72 4.98
N VAL A 25 -11.20 11.61 4.04
CA VAL A 25 -10.12 12.58 4.21
C VAL A 25 -10.46 13.57 5.34
N GLN A 26 -11.71 14.07 5.40
CA GLN A 26 -12.13 14.94 6.50
C GLN A 26 -12.13 14.22 7.84
N LYS A 27 -12.56 12.95 7.88
CA LYS A 27 -12.53 12.12 9.09
C LYS A 27 -11.10 11.87 9.58
N ALA A 28 -10.16 11.59 8.68
CA ALA A 28 -8.74 11.45 9.01
C ALA A 28 -8.19 12.74 9.63
N LYS A 29 -8.48 13.89 9.01
CA LYS A 29 -8.09 15.21 9.52
C LYS A 29 -8.69 15.50 10.90
N ALA A 30 -9.97 15.21 11.10
CA ALA A 30 -10.64 15.39 12.39
C ALA A 30 -10.06 14.50 13.51
N LYS A 31 -9.50 13.34 13.14
CA LYS A 31 -8.79 12.42 14.04
C LYS A 31 -7.29 12.69 14.15
N ASN A 32 -6.78 13.77 13.54
CA ASN A 32 -5.36 14.09 13.49
C ASN A 32 -4.51 12.95 12.89
N VAL A 33 -5.05 12.27 11.88
CA VAL A 33 -4.36 11.26 11.09
C VAL A 33 -3.80 11.92 9.83
N GLU A 34 -2.49 11.85 9.65
CA GLU A 34 -1.82 12.32 8.45
C GLU A 34 -1.94 11.27 7.33
N LEU A 35 -2.34 11.72 6.13
CA LEU A 35 -2.47 10.89 4.95
C LEU A 35 -1.33 11.22 3.99
N HIS A 36 -0.58 10.20 3.58
CA HIS A 36 0.48 10.33 2.59
C HIS A 36 0.04 9.65 1.28
N PHE A 37 -0.18 10.44 0.25
CA PHE A 37 -0.48 9.95 -1.10
C PHE A 37 0.77 10.01 -1.98
N PRO A 38 0.86 9.16 -3.03
CA PRO A 38 1.91 9.29 -4.04
C PRO A 38 1.83 10.65 -4.73
N VAL A 39 3.00 11.19 -5.08
CA VAL A 39 3.18 12.48 -5.79
C VAL A 39 3.77 12.32 -7.20
N ASP A 40 4.24 11.11 -7.49
CA ASP A 40 4.78 10.68 -8.78
C ASP A 40 4.52 9.18 -8.99
N TYR A 41 4.51 8.78 -10.25
CA TYR A 41 4.04 7.47 -10.69
C TYR A 41 4.93 6.91 -11.79
N VAL A 42 5.19 5.61 -11.71
CA VAL A 42 5.67 4.83 -12.87
C VAL A 42 4.45 4.46 -13.69
N ILE A 43 4.43 4.85 -14.96
CA ILE A 43 3.29 4.62 -15.86
C ILE A 43 3.66 3.62 -16.95
N GLY A 44 2.67 2.83 -17.38
CA GLY A 44 2.76 1.91 -18.50
C GLY A 44 1.70 2.19 -19.57
N ASN A 45 2.02 1.90 -20.82
CA ASN A 45 1.03 2.01 -21.92
C ASN A 45 0.07 0.80 -22.00
N LYS A 46 0.33 -0.27 -21.23
CA LYS A 46 -0.51 -1.46 -21.08
C LYS A 46 -0.20 -2.17 -19.76
N PHE A 47 -1.14 -2.99 -19.29
CA PHE A 47 -0.94 -3.85 -18.12
C PHE A 47 -0.20 -5.13 -18.54
N ALA A 48 1.13 -5.04 -18.71
CA ALA A 48 1.97 -6.18 -19.08
C ALA A 48 3.44 -5.96 -18.70
N ALA A 49 4.19 -7.05 -18.53
CA ALA A 49 5.62 -6.99 -18.22
C ALA A 49 6.48 -6.32 -19.32
N ASP A 50 6.02 -6.31 -20.57
CA ASP A 50 6.69 -5.72 -21.73
C ASP A 50 6.10 -4.35 -22.12
N ALA A 51 5.40 -3.68 -21.21
CA ALA A 51 4.90 -2.33 -21.41
C ALA A 51 6.04 -1.34 -21.68
N LYS A 52 5.75 -0.29 -22.47
CA LYS A 52 6.58 0.91 -22.48
C LYS A 52 6.33 1.66 -21.18
N ILE A 53 7.40 2.19 -20.61
CA ILE A 53 7.40 2.79 -19.27
C ILE A 53 7.83 4.24 -19.37
N ASP A 54 7.20 5.08 -18.55
CA ASP A 54 7.61 6.46 -18.32
C ASP A 54 7.32 6.83 -16.86
N ASN A 55 7.71 8.04 -16.43
CA ASN A 55 7.43 8.57 -15.10
C ASN A 55 6.77 9.95 -15.22
N VAL A 56 5.76 10.18 -14.37
CA VAL A 56 5.03 11.45 -14.33
C VAL A 56 4.76 11.85 -12.90
N THR A 57 4.66 13.16 -12.65
CA THR A 57 4.24 13.71 -11.35
C THR A 57 2.74 13.98 -11.34
N ASP A 58 2.17 14.29 -10.16
CA ASP A 58 0.79 14.80 -10.07
C ASP A 58 0.57 16.07 -10.91
N ALA A 59 1.59 16.93 -11.03
CA ALA A 59 1.50 18.17 -11.80
C ALA A 59 1.41 17.89 -13.32
N ASP A 60 2.09 16.85 -13.80
CA ASP A 60 2.04 16.42 -15.18
C ASP A 60 0.70 15.71 -15.48
N GLY A 61 0.24 14.90 -14.50
CA GLY A 61 -0.86 13.96 -14.67
C GLY A 61 -0.49 12.80 -15.58
N ILE A 62 -1.35 11.78 -15.59
CA ILE A 62 -1.16 10.59 -16.43
C ILE A 62 -1.80 10.84 -17.81
N PRO A 63 -1.05 10.69 -18.92
CA PRO A 63 -1.57 10.86 -20.27
C PRO A 63 -2.68 9.85 -20.63
N ASP A 64 -3.53 10.19 -21.60
CA ASP A 64 -4.56 9.26 -22.07
C ASP A 64 -3.93 8.03 -22.72
N GLY A 65 -4.51 6.85 -22.47
CA GLY A 65 -3.96 5.58 -22.95
C GLY A 65 -2.82 5.02 -22.07
N TRP A 66 -2.33 5.79 -21.11
CA TRP A 66 -1.36 5.32 -20.11
C TRP A 66 -2.03 5.10 -18.75
N MET A 67 -1.41 4.29 -17.92
CA MET A 67 -1.90 3.97 -16.57
C MET A 67 -0.73 3.93 -15.59
N GLY A 68 -0.92 4.50 -14.40
CA GLY A 68 -0.01 4.33 -13.27
C GLY A 68 -0.07 2.91 -12.73
N LEU A 69 1.09 2.27 -12.63
CA LEU A 69 1.25 0.86 -12.27
C LEU A 69 2.21 0.64 -11.09
N ASP A 70 2.97 1.66 -10.70
CA ASP A 70 3.80 1.65 -9.48
C ASP A 70 4.00 3.09 -8.97
N CYS A 71 4.42 3.22 -7.71
CA CYS A 71 4.80 4.51 -7.13
C CYS A 71 6.15 4.99 -7.68
N GLY A 72 6.22 6.27 -8.01
CA GLY A 72 7.46 6.90 -8.47
C GLY A 72 8.50 7.06 -7.35
N PRO A 73 9.75 7.38 -7.72
CA PRO A 73 10.87 7.46 -6.79
C PRO A 73 10.65 8.47 -5.65
N LYS A 74 10.02 9.62 -5.91
CA LYS A 74 9.78 10.64 -4.88
C LYS A 74 8.75 10.17 -3.86
N SER A 75 7.72 9.49 -4.31
CA SER A 75 6.70 8.86 -3.45
C SER A 75 7.33 7.79 -2.56
N ASN A 76 8.23 6.98 -3.12
CA ASN A 76 8.96 5.95 -2.37
C ASN A 76 9.85 6.57 -1.28
N GLU A 77 10.53 7.69 -1.56
CA GLU A 77 11.32 8.42 -0.55
C GLU A 77 10.44 8.98 0.59
N ILE A 78 9.28 9.54 0.26
CA ILE A 78 8.33 10.05 1.25
C ILE A 78 7.83 8.91 2.12
N ALA A 79 7.35 7.83 1.50
CA ALA A 79 6.85 6.65 2.21
C ALA A 79 7.93 6.06 3.12
N ARG A 80 9.18 5.93 2.65
CA ARG A 80 10.29 5.43 3.46
C ARG A 80 10.50 6.25 4.73
N LYS A 81 10.49 7.60 4.63
CA LYS A 81 10.65 8.47 5.81
C LYS A 81 9.54 8.24 6.84
N VAL A 82 8.30 8.10 6.38
CA VAL A 82 7.14 7.83 7.23
C VAL A 82 7.26 6.47 7.90
N ILE A 83 7.56 5.42 7.13
CA ILE A 83 7.71 4.04 7.63
C ILE A 83 8.78 3.96 8.72
N LEU A 84 9.96 4.56 8.51
CA LEU A 84 11.04 4.52 9.50
C LEU A 84 10.76 5.30 10.78
N SER A 85 9.82 6.25 10.74
CA SER A 85 9.40 6.97 11.94
C SER A 85 8.44 6.16 12.83
N ALA A 86 7.83 5.10 12.28
CA ALA A 86 6.81 4.33 12.96
C ALA A 86 7.40 3.33 13.97
N LYS A 87 6.65 3.07 15.05
CA LYS A 87 6.93 1.99 16.01
C LYS A 87 6.09 0.74 15.77
N THR A 88 4.98 0.89 15.07
CA THR A 88 4.12 -0.20 14.66
C THR A 88 3.70 0.06 13.22
N ILE A 89 3.88 -0.93 12.37
CA ILE A 89 3.62 -0.86 10.94
C ILE A 89 2.65 -1.99 10.60
N LEU A 90 1.50 -1.61 10.05
CA LEU A 90 0.58 -2.55 9.41
C LEU A 90 0.65 -2.30 7.91
N TRP A 91 1.10 -3.30 7.17
CA TRP A 91 1.23 -3.22 5.72
C TRP A 91 0.24 -4.17 5.04
N ASN A 92 -0.71 -3.60 4.29
CA ASN A 92 -1.72 -4.33 3.54
C ASN A 92 -1.94 -3.68 2.17
N GLY A 93 -1.31 -4.25 1.16
CA GLY A 93 -1.36 -3.84 -0.24
C GLY A 93 0.03 -3.52 -0.79
N PRO A 94 0.46 -4.17 -1.89
CA PRO A 94 1.62 -3.72 -2.67
C PRO A 94 1.46 -2.26 -3.13
N ALA A 95 2.58 -1.56 -3.37
CA ALA A 95 2.56 -0.18 -3.86
C ALA A 95 2.27 -0.09 -5.38
N GLY A 96 2.41 -1.22 -6.09
CA GLY A 96 2.26 -1.33 -7.53
C GLY A 96 2.10 -2.78 -7.97
N VAL A 97 2.10 -3.01 -9.28
CA VAL A 97 1.95 -4.33 -9.92
C VAL A 97 3.25 -5.12 -9.83
N PHE A 98 3.57 -5.56 -8.61
CA PHE A 98 4.85 -6.16 -8.26
C PHE A 98 5.15 -7.48 -8.96
N GLU A 99 4.14 -8.11 -9.57
CA GLU A 99 4.27 -9.30 -10.40
C GLU A 99 5.16 -9.03 -11.62
N PHE A 100 5.09 -7.81 -12.17
CA PHE A 100 5.94 -7.35 -13.25
C PHE A 100 7.15 -6.62 -12.69
N GLU A 101 8.36 -7.11 -12.97
CA GLU A 101 9.60 -6.55 -12.41
C GLU A 101 9.75 -5.04 -12.68
N CYS A 102 9.26 -4.60 -13.82
CA CYS A 102 9.29 -3.22 -14.26
C CYS A 102 8.34 -2.27 -13.49
N PHE A 103 7.43 -2.82 -12.69
CA PHE A 103 6.49 -2.11 -11.81
C PHE A 103 6.57 -2.62 -10.35
N ALA A 104 7.69 -3.25 -9.97
CA ALA A 104 7.90 -3.81 -8.64
C ALA A 104 8.72 -2.91 -7.70
N SER A 105 9.25 -1.80 -8.21
CA SER A 105 10.21 -0.95 -7.50
C SER A 105 9.64 -0.32 -6.23
N GLY A 106 8.41 0.20 -6.26
CA GLY A 106 7.78 0.83 -5.10
C GLY A 106 7.42 -0.19 -4.03
N THR A 107 6.92 -1.36 -4.44
CA THR A 107 6.63 -2.46 -3.49
C THR A 107 7.90 -2.94 -2.80
N LYS A 108 8.99 -3.08 -3.55
CA LYS A 108 10.30 -3.46 -2.98
C LYS A 108 10.85 -2.39 -2.06
N ALA A 109 10.76 -1.11 -2.43
CA ALA A 109 11.18 0.00 -1.58
C ALA A 109 10.40 0.07 -0.26
N ALA A 110 9.09 -0.19 -0.30
CA ALA A 110 8.27 -0.30 0.89
C ALA A 110 8.69 -1.49 1.76
N LEU A 111 8.89 -2.68 1.17
CA LEU A 111 9.39 -3.87 1.88
C LEU A 111 10.72 -3.59 2.59
N ASP A 112 11.69 -3.03 1.88
CA ASP A 112 13.02 -2.73 2.43
C ASP A 112 12.92 -1.74 3.60
N ALA A 113 12.07 -0.71 3.49
CA ALA A 113 11.82 0.24 4.57
C ALA A 113 11.16 -0.39 5.80
N VAL A 114 10.21 -1.31 5.59
CA VAL A 114 9.52 -2.03 6.68
C VAL A 114 10.51 -2.96 7.41
N ILE A 115 11.36 -3.68 6.67
CA ILE A 115 12.40 -4.53 7.25
C ILE A 115 13.35 -3.70 8.09
N GLU A 116 13.87 -2.59 7.54
CA GLU A 116 14.79 -1.70 8.28
C GLU A 116 14.13 -1.14 9.55
N ALA A 117 12.87 -0.72 9.49
CA ALA A 117 12.14 -0.29 10.68
C ALA A 117 12.03 -1.42 11.72
N THR A 118 11.79 -2.65 11.27
CA THR A 118 11.67 -3.83 12.14
C THR A 118 12.99 -4.17 12.81
N GLU A 119 14.09 -4.13 12.06
CA GLU A 119 15.46 -4.31 12.59
C GLU A 119 15.80 -3.21 13.61
N ASN A 120 15.26 -2.01 13.43
CA ASN A 120 15.35 -0.89 14.38
C ASN A 120 14.34 -0.97 15.55
N GLY A 121 13.62 -2.09 15.70
CA GLY A 121 12.75 -2.37 16.83
C GLY A 121 11.28 -1.98 16.66
N ALA A 122 10.83 -1.64 15.45
CA ALA A 122 9.40 -1.52 15.17
C ALA A 122 8.74 -2.90 15.09
N VAL A 123 7.45 -2.97 15.40
CA VAL A 123 6.64 -4.17 15.13
C VAL A 123 6.04 -4.06 13.74
N SER A 124 6.31 -5.01 12.85
CA SER A 124 5.76 -5.06 11.50
C SER A 124 4.77 -6.21 11.33
N ILE A 125 3.59 -5.88 10.82
CA ILE A 125 2.50 -6.80 10.54
C ILE A 125 2.17 -6.70 9.07
N VAL A 126 2.37 -7.79 8.32
CA VAL A 126 1.92 -7.92 6.94
C VAL A 126 0.55 -8.57 6.93
N GLY A 127 -0.42 -7.91 6.29
CA GLY A 127 -1.77 -8.41 6.07
C GLY A 127 -2.08 -8.56 4.58
N GLY A 128 -3.07 -9.41 4.27
CA GLY A 128 -3.53 -9.63 2.90
C GLY A 128 -2.69 -10.66 2.11
N GLY A 129 -3.34 -11.34 1.16
CA GLY A 129 -2.70 -12.37 0.33
C GLY A 129 -1.57 -11.79 -0.53
N ASP A 130 -1.85 -10.73 -1.27
CA ASP A 130 -0.88 -10.16 -2.23
C ASP A 130 0.37 -9.59 -1.55
N THR A 131 0.22 -9.03 -0.34
CA THR A 131 1.38 -8.49 0.40
C THR A 131 2.22 -9.63 0.97
N ALA A 132 1.60 -10.70 1.48
CA ALA A 132 2.32 -11.90 1.87
C ALA A 132 3.04 -12.54 0.67
N THR A 133 2.40 -12.60 -0.50
CA THR A 133 3.02 -13.06 -1.75
C THR A 133 4.20 -12.18 -2.18
N ALA A 134 4.08 -10.85 -2.03
CA ALA A 134 5.17 -9.92 -2.31
C ALA A 134 6.38 -10.20 -1.40
N VAL A 135 6.17 -10.30 -0.08
CA VAL A 135 7.24 -10.63 0.87
C VAL A 135 7.91 -11.97 0.52
N ALA A 136 7.10 -13.00 0.20
CA ALA A 136 7.58 -14.33 -0.16
C ALA A 136 8.36 -14.35 -1.49
N LYS A 137 7.94 -13.55 -2.48
CA LYS A 137 8.65 -13.41 -3.77
C LYS A 137 10.12 -13.05 -3.58
N TRP A 138 10.44 -12.26 -2.55
CA TRP A 138 11.83 -11.86 -2.24
C TRP A 138 12.46 -12.61 -1.06
N ASN A 139 11.83 -13.68 -0.56
CA ASN A 139 12.29 -14.50 0.56
C ASN A 139 12.63 -13.66 1.81
N LYS A 140 11.70 -12.82 2.25
CA LYS A 140 11.87 -11.88 3.38
C LYS A 140 10.90 -12.11 4.54
N GLU A 141 10.21 -13.24 4.57
CA GLU A 141 9.21 -13.56 5.58
C GLU A 141 9.81 -13.57 7.00
N ASP A 142 11.05 -14.03 7.14
CA ASP A 142 11.81 -14.06 8.39
C ASP A 142 12.22 -12.69 8.92
N LYS A 143 12.07 -11.64 8.09
CA LYS A 143 12.42 -10.25 8.43
C LYS A 143 11.22 -9.42 8.89
N ILE A 144 10.03 -9.99 8.90
CA ILE A 144 8.78 -9.34 9.32
C ILE A 144 8.35 -9.91 10.67
N SER A 145 7.83 -9.07 11.58
CA SER A 145 7.43 -9.56 12.92
C SER A 145 6.25 -10.55 12.85
N HIS A 146 5.29 -10.29 11.97
CA HIS A 146 4.17 -11.20 11.71
C HIS A 146 3.70 -11.12 10.26
N VAL A 147 3.69 -12.26 9.56
CA VAL A 147 3.04 -12.40 8.26
C VAL A 147 1.70 -13.11 8.47
N SER A 148 0.61 -12.36 8.30
CA SER A 148 -0.73 -12.89 8.54
C SER A 148 -1.25 -13.68 7.35
N THR A 149 -1.75 -14.88 7.60
CA THR A 149 -2.45 -15.72 6.61
C THR A 149 -3.97 -15.55 6.63
N GLY A 150 -4.48 -14.69 7.51
CA GLY A 150 -5.93 -14.52 7.72
C GLY A 150 -6.64 -13.67 6.67
N GLY A 151 -5.91 -13.07 5.73
CA GLY A 151 -6.48 -12.25 4.65
C GLY A 151 -7.47 -11.21 5.18
N GLY A 152 -8.72 -11.29 4.72
CA GLY A 152 -9.80 -10.40 5.14
C GLY A 152 -10.14 -10.49 6.64
N ALA A 153 -10.02 -11.66 7.27
CA ALA A 153 -10.32 -11.82 8.69
C ALA A 153 -9.35 -11.01 9.58
N SER A 154 -8.09 -10.89 9.16
CA SER A 154 -7.10 -10.08 9.86
C SER A 154 -7.44 -8.59 9.79
N LEU A 155 -7.98 -8.14 8.65
CA LEU A 155 -8.43 -6.75 8.51
C LEU A 155 -9.68 -6.48 9.34
N GLU A 156 -10.66 -7.39 9.36
CA GLU A 156 -11.85 -7.28 10.21
C GLU A 156 -11.50 -7.24 11.71
N LEU A 157 -10.49 -8.02 12.12
CA LEU A 157 -9.95 -7.95 13.48
C LEU A 157 -9.41 -6.54 13.80
N LEU A 158 -8.68 -5.95 12.86
CA LEU A 158 -8.09 -4.61 12.99
C LEU A 158 -9.11 -3.48 12.90
N GLU A 159 -10.25 -3.71 12.23
CA GLU A 159 -11.43 -2.85 12.27
C GLU A 159 -12.12 -2.88 13.65
N GLY A 160 -11.71 -3.79 14.54
CA GLY A 160 -12.28 -3.96 15.88
C GLY A 160 -13.58 -4.75 15.89
N LYS A 161 -13.88 -5.50 14.83
CA LYS A 161 -15.06 -6.37 14.77
C LYS A 161 -14.88 -7.57 15.69
N ASN A 162 -15.99 -8.04 16.25
CA ASN A 162 -15.98 -9.29 17.01
C ASN A 162 -15.94 -10.47 16.05
N LEU A 163 -14.82 -11.19 16.01
CA LEU A 163 -14.68 -12.40 15.19
C LEU A 163 -15.34 -13.58 15.90
N PRO A 164 -16.38 -14.23 15.33
CA PRO A 164 -17.11 -15.30 16.01
C PRO A 164 -16.22 -16.47 16.47
N GLY A 165 -15.22 -16.83 15.65
CA GLY A 165 -14.26 -17.88 15.99
C GLY A 165 -13.34 -17.53 17.16
N VAL A 166 -12.97 -16.25 17.31
CA VAL A 166 -12.16 -15.77 18.45
C VAL A 166 -13.03 -15.67 19.70
N ALA A 167 -14.26 -15.18 19.58
CA ALA A 167 -15.20 -15.06 20.68
C ALA A 167 -15.58 -16.41 21.32
N ALA A 168 -15.50 -17.49 20.54
CA ALA A 168 -15.76 -18.85 21.03
C ALA A 168 -14.60 -19.46 21.85
N LEU A 169 -13.42 -18.81 21.88
CA LEU A 169 -12.29 -19.29 22.67
C LEU A 169 -12.54 -19.06 24.17
N SER A 170 -12.15 -20.04 24.99
CA SER A 170 -12.15 -19.88 26.44
C SER A 170 -11.19 -18.77 26.87
N VAL A 171 -11.61 -17.95 27.82
CA VAL A 171 -10.72 -16.96 28.46
C VAL A 171 -9.61 -17.65 29.24
N LYS A 172 -8.42 -17.06 29.21
CA LYS A 172 -7.28 -17.54 29.98
C LYS A 172 -7.55 -17.25 31.46
N ASN A 173 -7.59 -18.30 32.29
CA ASN A 173 -7.72 -18.20 33.75
C ASN A 173 -6.62 -17.33 34.37
#